data_AF-A0A7S3SXL1-F1
#
_entry.id   AF-A0A7S3SXL1-F1
#
_cell.length_a   1.000
_cell.length_b   1.000
_cell.length_c   1.000
_cell.angle_alpha   90.00
_cell.angle_beta   90.00
_cell.angle_gamma   90.00
#
_symmetry.space_group_name_H-M   'P 1'
#
loop_
_entity.id
_entity.type
_entity.pdbx_description
1 polymer ?
#
loop_
_entity_poly.entity_id
_entity_poly.type
_entity_poly.pdbx_seq_one_letter_code
_entity_poly.pdbx_strand_id
1 'polypeptide(L)'
;RGPAAAAAEEGGAEGSEVAMTEHTDPGVLTLTLASEIGGIQVLDASLGEWVRVEALCNANDVLVLACDQLQAASEAAAAVAAAAPSPATGGVLARGEPPRDAARERALQASRHRIVCEEGGARVSAVYELRLPERVLCSSLKAV
;
A
#
# COMPACT_ATOMS: atom_id res chain seq x y z
N ARG A 1 34.66 -29.13 -7.20
CA ARG A 1 33.39 -29.01 -6.44
C ARG A 1 32.94 -27.56 -6.58
N GLY A 2 32.04 -27.29 -7.53
CA GLY A 2 31.58 -25.94 -7.84
C GLY A 2 30.56 -25.41 -6.83
N PRO A 3 30.25 -24.10 -6.87
CA PRO A 3 29.19 -23.51 -6.06
C PRO A 3 27.79 -23.83 -6.63
N ALA A 4 26.84 -23.90 -5.71
CA ALA A 4 25.45 -24.31 -5.93
C ALA A 4 24.68 -23.31 -6.80
N ALA A 5 23.78 -23.89 -7.60
CA ALA A 5 22.99 -23.28 -8.65
C ALA A 5 21.95 -22.28 -8.11
N ALA A 6 21.84 -21.18 -8.84
CA ALA A 6 20.68 -20.30 -8.87
C ALA A 6 19.48 -21.08 -9.44
N ALA A 7 18.34 -21.00 -8.76
CA ALA A 7 17.06 -21.39 -9.33
C ALA A 7 16.52 -20.20 -10.13
N ALA A 8 16.61 -20.31 -11.45
CA ALA A 8 15.86 -19.51 -12.39
C ALA A 8 14.54 -20.24 -12.66
N GLU A 9 13.42 -19.54 -12.54
CA GLU A 9 12.13 -19.98 -13.09
C GLU A 9 11.80 -19.06 -14.26
N GLU A 10 11.75 -19.65 -15.45
CA GLU A 10 11.32 -19.03 -16.70
C GLU A 10 9.79 -19.10 -16.85
N GLY A 11 9.18 -18.05 -17.40
CA GLY A 11 7.75 -18.03 -17.67
C GLY A 11 7.27 -16.80 -18.45
N GLY A 12 7.70 -16.68 -19.70
CA GLY A 12 7.07 -15.99 -20.84
C GLY A 12 6.22 -14.72 -20.64
N ALA A 13 6.81 -13.57 -20.94
CA ALA A 13 6.18 -12.49 -21.71
C ALA A 13 7.30 -11.69 -22.40
N GLU A 14 7.23 -11.54 -23.72
CA GLU A 14 8.18 -10.74 -24.49
C GLU A 14 8.27 -9.31 -23.93
N GLY A 15 9.49 -8.87 -23.63
CA GLY A 15 9.88 -7.46 -23.68
C GLY A 15 9.61 -6.54 -22.48
N SER A 16 9.45 -7.03 -21.24
CA SER A 16 9.41 -6.12 -20.07
C SER A 16 10.45 -6.50 -19.02
N GLU A 17 11.53 -5.71 -18.96
CA GLU A 17 12.57 -5.83 -17.94
C GLU A 17 12.07 -5.16 -16.64
N VAL A 18 12.22 -5.84 -15.51
CA VAL A 18 11.90 -5.25 -14.20
C VAL A 18 13.00 -4.25 -13.83
N ALA A 19 12.72 -2.95 -13.95
CA ALA A 19 13.63 -1.87 -13.61
C ALA A 19 13.87 -1.77 -12.09
N MET A 20 12.81 -2.01 -11.32
CA MET A 20 12.86 -2.01 -9.86
C MET A 20 12.01 -3.17 -9.33
N THR A 21 12.63 -4.05 -8.57
CA THR A 21 11.97 -5.24 -8.01
C THR A 21 10.86 -4.87 -7.04
N GLU A 22 10.04 -5.85 -6.69
CA GLU A 22 9.00 -5.69 -5.68
C GLU A 22 9.57 -5.18 -4.34
N HIS A 23 8.90 -4.16 -3.78
CA HIS A 23 9.20 -3.59 -2.47
C HIS A 23 7.98 -2.83 -1.90
N THR A 24 8.11 -2.38 -0.65
CA THR A 24 7.28 -1.35 -0.03
C THR A 24 8.16 -0.16 0.33
N ASP A 25 7.54 1.00 0.54
CA ASP A 25 8.26 2.18 1.00
C ASP A 25 8.22 2.30 2.53
N PRO A 26 9.33 2.71 3.18
CA PRO A 26 9.42 2.80 4.63
C PRO A 26 8.71 4.01 5.23
N GLY A 27 8.25 4.98 4.42
CA GLY A 27 7.58 6.19 4.90
C GLY A 27 6.12 5.98 5.37
N VAL A 28 5.35 7.07 5.39
CA VAL A 28 3.89 7.10 5.61
C VAL A 28 3.16 7.06 4.28
N LEU A 29 3.56 7.93 3.34
CA LEU A 29 2.97 8.05 2.01
C LEU A 29 4.07 8.32 0.99
N THR A 30 3.93 7.70 -0.17
CA THR A 30 4.67 8.04 -1.37
C THR A 30 3.72 8.65 -2.38
N LEU A 31 4.10 9.81 -2.92
CA LEU A 31 3.35 10.57 -3.91
C LEU A 31 4.16 10.65 -5.20
N THR A 32 3.52 10.33 -6.31
CA THR A 32 4.10 10.56 -7.64
C THR A 32 3.00 10.88 -8.64
N LEU A 33 3.33 11.59 -9.72
CA LEU A 33 2.36 11.87 -10.77
C LEU A 33 2.21 10.63 -11.66
N ALA A 34 0.97 10.33 -12.06
CA ALA A 34 0.72 9.38 -13.12
C ALA A 34 1.45 9.84 -14.39
N SER A 35 2.19 8.91 -14.99
CA SER A 35 3.01 9.16 -16.18
C SER A 35 2.32 8.58 -17.40
N GLU A 36 2.43 9.26 -18.54
CA GLU A 36 1.97 8.74 -19.84
C GLU A 36 2.77 7.49 -20.27
N ILE A 37 4.06 7.46 -19.93
CA ILE A 37 4.89 6.26 -20.01
C ILE A 37 4.70 5.51 -18.71
N GLY A 38 3.98 4.39 -18.75
CA GLY A 38 3.62 3.60 -17.58
C GLY A 38 4.82 2.90 -16.93
N GLY A 39 4.52 1.92 -16.09
CA GLY A 39 5.55 1.05 -15.50
C GLY A 39 5.40 0.81 -14.01
N ILE A 40 4.62 1.60 -13.28
CA ILE A 40 4.33 1.27 -11.87
C ILE A 40 3.28 0.16 -11.85
N GLN A 41 3.60 -0.91 -11.14
CA GLN A 41 2.66 -1.97 -10.86
C GLN A 41 2.51 -2.13 -9.35
N VAL A 42 1.26 -2.21 -8.90
CA VAL A 42 0.90 -2.47 -7.50
C VAL A 42 0.26 -3.84 -7.41
N LEU A 43 0.61 -4.61 -6.38
CA LEU A 43 -0.01 -5.90 -6.14
C LEU A 43 -1.39 -5.71 -5.50
N ASP A 44 -2.45 -6.15 -6.19
CA ASP A 44 -3.77 -6.29 -5.59
C ASP A 44 -3.78 -7.52 -4.68
N ALA A 45 -3.82 -7.31 -3.37
CA ALA A 45 -3.81 -8.39 -2.39
C ALA A 45 -5.06 -9.28 -2.42
N SER A 46 -6.18 -8.79 -2.95
CA SER A 46 -7.42 -9.56 -3.07
C SER A 46 -7.42 -10.51 -4.26
N LEU A 47 -6.77 -10.10 -5.35
CA LEU A 47 -6.66 -10.88 -6.59
C LEU A 47 -5.34 -11.68 -6.66
N GLY A 48 -4.30 -11.24 -5.95
CA GLY A 48 -2.94 -11.78 -6.06
C GLY A 48 -2.25 -11.38 -7.37
N GLU A 49 -2.72 -10.33 -8.04
CA GLU A 49 -2.29 -9.93 -9.37
C GLU A 49 -1.61 -8.55 -9.38
N TRP A 50 -0.65 -8.37 -10.29
CA TRP A 50 0.02 -7.09 -10.51
C TRP A 50 -0.83 -6.20 -11.41
N VAL A 51 -1.27 -5.06 -10.88
CA VAL A 51 -2.10 -4.10 -11.59
C VAL A 51 -1.25 -2.92 -12.06
N ARG A 52 -1.34 -2.58 -13.35
CA ARG A 52 -0.74 -1.35 -13.89
C ARG A 52 -1.57 -0.15 -13.47
N VAL A 53 -1.08 0.61 -12.49
CA VAL A 53 -1.88 1.67 -11.86
C VAL A 53 -2.09 2.86 -12.78
N GLU A 54 -1.12 3.22 -13.63
CA GLU A 54 -1.29 4.35 -14.55
C GLU A 54 -2.36 4.11 -15.61
N ALA A 55 -2.66 2.85 -15.95
CA ALA A 55 -3.76 2.52 -16.87
C ALA A 55 -5.15 2.85 -16.29
N LEU A 56 -5.24 3.11 -14.99
CA LEU A 56 -6.46 3.48 -14.28
C LEU A 56 -6.54 4.99 -14.00
N CYS A 57 -5.51 5.75 -14.35
CA CYS A 57 -5.37 7.16 -14.04
C CYS A 57 -5.67 8.04 -15.25
N ASN A 58 -6.11 9.27 -14.98
CA ASN A 58 -6.14 10.35 -15.95
C ASN A 58 -4.82 11.12 -15.96
N ALA A 59 -4.63 11.95 -16.98
CA ALA A 59 -3.54 12.90 -17.02
C ALA A 59 -3.58 13.84 -15.80
N ASN A 60 -2.45 13.96 -15.09
CA ASN A 60 -2.25 14.73 -13.86
C ASN A 60 -2.79 14.12 -12.55
N ASP A 61 -3.30 12.89 -12.57
CA ASP A 61 -3.63 12.22 -11.31
C ASP A 61 -2.37 11.99 -10.47
N VAL A 62 -2.51 12.11 -9.15
CA VAL A 62 -1.44 11.79 -8.20
C VAL A 62 -1.66 10.36 -7.72
N LEU A 63 -0.67 9.51 -7.96
CA LEU A 63 -0.58 8.21 -7.34
C LEU A 63 -0.15 8.40 -5.89
N VAL A 64 -0.98 7.90 -4.97
CA VAL A 64 -0.72 7.90 -3.52
C VAL A 64 -0.58 6.45 -3.08
N LEU A 65 0.63 6.08 -2.65
CA LEU A 65 0.92 4.75 -2.14
C LEU A 65 0.97 4.81 -0.60
N ALA A 66 0.25 3.89 0.04
CA ALA A 66 0.34 3.69 1.48
C ALA A 66 1.65 2.99 1.80
N CYS A 67 2.37 3.45 2.83
CA CYS A 67 3.69 2.96 3.17
C CYS A 67 3.72 2.29 4.56
N ASP A 68 4.86 1.72 4.94
CA ASP A 68 5.00 0.88 6.13
C ASP A 68 4.60 1.60 7.43
N GLN A 69 4.94 2.88 7.60
CA GLN A 69 4.58 3.63 8.81
C GLN A 69 3.07 3.90 8.89
N LEU A 70 2.38 4.07 7.75
CA LEU A 70 0.94 4.25 7.75
C LEU A 70 0.23 2.94 8.10
N GLN A 71 0.71 1.81 7.59
CA GLN A 71 0.21 0.49 7.98
C GLN A 71 0.38 0.28 9.50
N ALA A 72 1.58 0.49 10.03
CA ALA A 72 1.85 0.33 11.46
C ALA A 72 0.96 1.25 12.33
N ALA A 73 0.77 2.50 11.91
CA ALA A 73 -0.12 3.44 12.60
C ALA A 73 -1.58 2.99 12.56
N SER A 74 -2.05 2.46 11.41
CA SER A 74 -3.41 1.97 11.25
C SER A 74 -3.68 0.71 12.08
N GLU A 75 -2.73 -0.23 12.11
CA GLU A 75 -2.79 -1.43 12.96
C GLU A 75 -2.82 -1.06 14.45
N ALA A 76 -1.99 -0.10 14.87
CA ALA A 76 -1.99 0.40 16.24
C ALA A 76 -3.32 1.06 16.62
N ALA A 77 -3.88 1.90 15.73
CA ALA A 77 -5.18 2.54 15.94
C ALA A 77 -6.31 1.50 16.08
N ALA A 78 -6.33 0.49 15.20
CA ALA A 78 -7.30 -0.61 15.27
C ALA A 78 -7.16 -1.42 16.58
N ALA A 79 -5.93 -1.64 17.06
CA ALA A 79 -5.69 -2.30 18.34
C ALA A 79 -6.20 -1.49 19.53
N VAL A 80 -6.00 -0.16 19.54
CA VAL A 80 -6.54 0.75 20.57
C VAL A 80 -8.07 0.74 20.55
N ALA A 81 -8.67 0.82 19.36
CA ALA A 81 -10.13 0.75 19.21
C ALA A 81 -10.70 -0.58 19.72
N ALA A 82 -10.04 -1.69 19.44
CA ALA A 82 -10.43 -3.02 19.93
C ALA A 82 -10.28 -3.19 21.45
N ALA A 83 -9.31 -2.49 22.07
CA ALA A 83 -9.07 -2.54 23.51
C ALA A 83 -9.99 -1.59 24.31
N ALA A 84 -10.68 -0.65 23.66
CA ALA A 84 -11.59 0.27 24.34
C ALA A 84 -12.80 -0.51 24.90
N PRO A 85 -13.17 -0.30 26.19
CA PRO A 85 -14.34 -0.97 26.76
C PRO A 85 -15.60 -0.52 26.01
N SER A 86 -16.38 -1.49 25.53
CA SER A 86 -17.71 -1.23 24.95
C SER A 86 -18.51 -0.40 25.96
N PRO A 87 -19.13 0.73 25.57
CA PRO A 87 -20.04 1.42 26.47
C PRO A 87 -21.11 0.41 26.88
N ALA A 88 -21.25 0.20 28.19
CA ALA A 88 -22.19 -0.76 28.74
C ALA A 88 -23.60 -0.41 28.23
N THR A 89 -24.19 -1.36 27.52
CA THR A 89 -25.54 -1.28 26.95
C THR A 89 -26.57 -1.04 28.06
N GLY A 90 -26.95 0.22 28.25
CA GLY A 90 -28.19 0.61 28.90
C GLY A 90 -29.30 0.74 27.87
N GLY A 91 -29.97 -0.38 27.55
CA GLY A 91 -31.38 -0.42 27.14
C GLY A 91 -31.80 0.03 25.73
N VAL A 92 -32.13 -0.97 24.91
CA VAL A 92 -33.37 -1.11 24.09
C VAL A 92 -33.43 -0.47 22.67
N LEU A 93 -33.68 -1.38 21.70
CA LEU A 93 -34.29 -1.28 20.34
C LEU A 93 -33.44 -0.89 19.10
N ALA A 94 -32.82 -1.93 18.53
CA ALA A 94 -32.79 -2.33 17.12
C ALA A 94 -32.89 -1.29 15.98
N ARG A 95 -31.80 -1.16 15.23
CA ARG A 95 -31.76 -1.39 13.77
C ARG A 95 -30.43 -2.06 13.45
N GLY A 96 -30.45 -3.08 12.58
CA GLY A 96 -29.30 -3.93 12.29
C GLY A 96 -28.03 -3.14 11.95
N GLU A 97 -27.17 -2.98 12.94
CA GLU A 97 -25.77 -2.66 12.71
C GLU A 97 -25.13 -3.93 12.13
N PRO A 98 -24.32 -3.83 11.06
CA PRO A 98 -23.56 -4.97 10.58
C PRO A 98 -22.72 -5.53 11.74
N PRO A 99 -22.47 -6.85 11.78
CA PRO A 99 -21.72 -7.47 12.87
C PRO A 99 -20.41 -6.70 13.06
N ARG A 100 -20.09 -6.38 14.33
CA ARG A 100 -18.91 -5.59 14.74
C ARG A 100 -17.58 -6.13 14.17
N ASP A 101 -17.58 -7.35 13.65
CA ASP A 101 -16.47 -7.98 12.92
C ASP A 101 -16.24 -7.39 11.51
N ALA A 102 -17.27 -6.87 10.85
CA ALA A 102 -17.17 -6.22 9.53
C ALA A 102 -16.60 -4.79 9.63
N ALA A 103 -16.77 -4.15 10.80
CA ALA A 103 -16.23 -2.83 11.13
C ALA A 103 -14.88 -2.90 11.85
N ARG A 104 -14.23 -4.07 11.89
CA ARG A 104 -12.79 -4.18 12.09
C ARG A 104 -12.13 -3.60 10.84
N GLU A 105 -12.13 -2.27 10.81
CA GLU A 105 -11.47 -1.38 9.85
C GLU A 105 -10.20 -2.08 9.41
N ARG A 106 -10.19 -2.60 8.17
CA ARG A 106 -9.03 -3.33 7.66
C ARG A 106 -7.89 -2.34 7.71
N ALA A 107 -6.96 -2.58 8.63
CA ALA A 107 -5.78 -1.73 8.76
C ALA A 107 -5.21 -1.51 7.36
N LEU A 108 -4.88 -0.26 7.05
CA LEU A 108 -4.33 0.09 5.75
C LEU A 108 -3.08 -0.76 5.50
N GLN A 109 -3.00 -1.41 4.36
CA GLN A 109 -1.84 -2.22 4.00
C GLN A 109 -0.87 -1.39 3.17
N ALA A 110 0.42 -1.52 3.47
CA ALA A 110 1.48 -0.93 2.68
C ALA A 110 1.43 -1.48 1.25
N SER A 111 1.52 -0.57 0.28
CA SER A 111 1.40 -0.86 -1.13
C SER A 111 2.67 -1.54 -1.64
N ARG A 112 2.60 -2.85 -1.84
CA ARG A 112 3.66 -3.60 -2.52
C ARG A 112 3.66 -3.21 -3.99
N HIS A 113 4.76 -2.66 -4.46
CA HIS A 113 4.87 -2.15 -5.82
C HIS A 113 6.21 -2.47 -6.46
N ARG A 114 6.25 -2.40 -7.79
CA ARG A 114 7.45 -2.61 -8.61
C ARG A 114 7.43 -1.66 -9.81
N ILE A 115 8.58 -1.48 -10.46
CA ILE A 115 8.70 -0.70 -11.68
C ILE A 115 9.16 -1.62 -12.80
N VAL A 116 8.39 -1.66 -13.87
CA VAL A 116 8.73 -2.39 -15.10
C VAL A 116 9.03 -1.41 -16.23
N CYS A 117 10.04 -1.71 -17.03
CA CYS A 117 10.30 -1.02 -18.28
C CYS A 117 9.24 -1.42 -19.29
N GLU A 118 8.49 -0.45 -19.82
CA GLU A 118 7.67 -0.64 -21.02
C GLU A 118 8.52 -0.31 -22.27
N GLU A 119 8.34 -1.05 -23.36
CA GLU A 119 9.17 -0.90 -24.57
C GLU A 119 9.11 0.52 -25.15
N GLY A 120 10.30 1.09 -25.44
CA GLY A 120 10.44 2.29 -26.28
C GLY A 120 10.33 3.64 -25.58
N GLY A 121 10.23 3.70 -24.24
CA GLY A 121 10.08 4.96 -23.50
C GLY A 121 11.15 5.19 -22.42
N ALA A 122 11.59 6.44 -22.27
CA ALA A 122 12.36 6.88 -21.10
C ALA A 122 11.40 7.54 -20.10
N ARG A 123 11.29 6.97 -18.90
CA ARG A 123 10.45 7.51 -17.83
C ARG A 123 11.27 8.34 -16.85
N VAL A 124 10.77 9.52 -16.51
CA VAL A 124 11.25 10.33 -15.38
C VAL A 124 10.06 10.63 -14.49
N SER A 125 10.18 10.33 -13.20
CA SER A 125 9.13 10.59 -12.22
C SER A 125 9.69 11.35 -11.03
N ALA A 126 8.98 12.40 -10.60
CA ALA A 126 9.22 13.01 -9.30
C ALA A 126 8.50 12.15 -8.25
N VAL A 127 9.25 11.76 -7.22
CA VAL A 127 8.74 10.95 -6.11
C VAL A 127 8.92 11.75 -4.83
N TYR A 128 7.82 11.95 -4.10
CA TYR A 128 7.81 12.63 -2.81
C TYR A 128 7.41 11.64 -1.74
N GLU A 129 8.22 11.51 -0.71
CA GLU A 129 7.96 10.59 0.38
C GLU A 129 7.78 11.36 1.69
N LEU A 130 6.64 11.16 2.34
CA LEU A 130 6.39 11.67 3.68
C LEU A 130 6.88 10.64 4.68
N ARG A 131 7.83 11.01 5.54
CA ARG A 131 8.32 10.15 6.63
C ARG A 131 8.04 10.76 7.99
N LEU A 132 7.59 9.95 8.93
CA LEU A 132 7.65 10.27 10.35
C LEU A 132 9.06 9.98 10.87
N PRO A 133 9.56 10.78 11.83
CA PRO A 133 10.81 10.49 12.50
C PRO A 133 10.69 9.17 13.28
N GLU A 134 11.81 8.44 13.45
CA GLU A 134 11.87 7.15 14.19
C GLU A 134 11.36 7.25 15.64
N ARG A 135 11.21 8.47 16.17
CA ARG A 135 10.62 8.77 17.47
C ARG A 135 9.48 9.77 17.34
N VAL A 136 8.27 9.26 17.15
CA VAL A 136 7.05 10.06 17.37
C VAL A 136 6.54 9.78 18.78
N LEU A 137 6.83 10.69 19.71
CA LEU A 137 6.11 10.75 20.98
C LEU A 137 4.72 11.31 20.69
N CYS A 138 3.80 10.45 20.26
CA CYS A 138 2.44 10.87 19.94
C CYS A 138 1.67 11.09 21.25
N SER A 139 1.63 12.33 21.76
CA SER A 139 0.83 12.67 22.93
C SER A 139 -0.61 13.07 22.59
N SER A 140 -0.96 13.34 21.33
CA SER A 140 -2.33 13.69 20.93
C SER A 140 -2.49 13.72 19.41
N LEU A 141 -2.95 12.62 18.81
CA LEU A 141 -3.69 12.67 17.55
C LEU A 141 -5.18 12.56 17.95
N LYS A 142 -5.80 13.71 18.23
CA LYS A 142 -7.26 13.77 18.36
C LYS A 142 -7.82 13.79 16.94
N ALA A 143 -8.52 12.72 16.57
CA ALA A 143 -9.42 12.76 15.43
C ALA A 143 -10.42 13.92 15.66
N VAL A 144 -10.54 14.81 14.67
CA VAL A 144 -11.58 15.85 14.60
C VAL A 144 -12.74 15.29 13.80
#